data_AF-A0A9X3HQ09-F1
#
_entry.id   AF-A0A9X3HQ09-F1
#
_cell.length_a   1.000
_cell.length_b   1.000
_cell.length_c   1.000
_cell.angle_alpha   90.00
_cell.angle_beta   90.00
_cell.angle_gamma   90.00
#
_symmetry.space_group_name_H-M   'P 1'
#
loop_
_entity.id
_entity.type
_entity.pdbx_description
1 polymer ?
#
loop_
_entity_poly.entity_id
_entity_poly.type
_entity_poly.pdbx_seq_one_letter_code
_entity_poly.pdbx_strand_id
1 'polypeptide(L)'
;MVDTDSLLTPISESEPCGVYLKLDRSAYRGIRNAYNASQSSFRQLVETPDASSDQAIVDSNEANWQSLREITEDALKTKTKDLEILGWYITSQLFTSQPYENLSCSISLIKSYADTWWDDLNPKMPTEKLKSSDEAGQQKEQAEFKIKPLLQLVGESNESTSLYIPLQMLGLVDDITFADYLRAERQGEIASLKEKALGLFSSDTQHTLMALSDSYVNLVEAEATISTKCNEIGVSAISFRFIKQNIADLINAIQFLVGDKFAIWPLDSNYQPKGDEPEAEQPVESVQPQGSAPTAETSSASQPQSTSTAAGSPAPAVTSSVNAVTTNTPIAIGPIASREQAFHEIRKVAEFFKKNEPHSPIAFLLERAIRWGQLSLPELLQEMVGNDSSALNHINLLTGMDNLETAELGTYTAPAVPAMNSTEEVKHQDVESRSNPSSESTETMQNTVNQNSEPSSQDSGNLTDFEW
;
A
#
# COMPACT_ATOMS: atom_id res chain seq x y z
N MET A 1 -9.97 7.36 -21.89
CA MET A 1 -8.89 8.10 -21.23
C MET A 1 -9.50 9.30 -20.55
N VAL A 2 -9.05 9.65 -19.35
CA VAL A 2 -9.53 10.82 -18.60
C VAL A 2 -9.26 12.10 -19.38
N ASP A 3 -10.29 12.88 -19.64
CA ASP A 3 -10.22 14.18 -20.33
C ASP A 3 -9.91 15.30 -19.32
N THR A 4 -8.63 15.41 -18.97
CA THR A 4 -8.14 16.36 -17.96
C THR A 4 -8.43 17.81 -18.33
N ASP A 5 -8.32 18.16 -19.61
CA ASP A 5 -8.48 19.54 -20.09
C ASP A 5 -9.91 20.04 -19.84
N SER A 6 -10.92 19.24 -20.18
CA SER A 6 -12.31 19.58 -19.88
C SER A 6 -12.58 19.61 -18.37
N LEU A 7 -11.97 18.71 -17.59
CA LEU A 7 -12.13 18.69 -16.13
C LEU A 7 -11.46 19.88 -15.43
N LEU A 8 -10.46 20.50 -16.07
CA LEU A 8 -9.77 21.72 -15.61
C LEU A 8 -10.36 23.01 -16.19
N THR A 9 -11.36 22.92 -17.06
CA THR A 9 -12.08 24.10 -17.54
C THR A 9 -12.98 24.65 -16.42
N PRO A 10 -12.92 25.96 -16.11
CA PRO A 10 -13.84 26.58 -15.14
C PRO A 10 -15.31 26.37 -15.52
N ILE A 11 -16.20 26.20 -14.54
CA ILE A 11 -17.64 26.02 -14.80
C ILE A 11 -18.25 27.27 -15.47
N SER A 12 -17.88 28.46 -14.98
CA SER A 12 -18.24 29.75 -15.55
C SER A 12 -17.23 30.83 -15.18
N GLU A 13 -17.30 32.00 -15.82
CA GLU A 13 -16.42 33.14 -15.48
C GLU A 13 -16.69 33.69 -14.07
N SER A 14 -17.94 33.69 -13.61
CA SER A 14 -18.34 34.23 -12.30
C SER A 14 -18.24 33.22 -11.17
N GLU A 15 -18.40 31.94 -11.46
CA GLU A 15 -18.34 30.83 -10.50
C GLU A 15 -17.45 29.71 -11.07
N PRO A 16 -16.11 29.85 -11.02
CA PRO A 16 -15.19 28.90 -11.66
C PRO A 16 -15.31 27.49 -11.09
N CYS A 17 -15.68 27.35 -9.82
CA CYS A 17 -15.93 26.08 -9.15
C CYS A 17 -17.40 25.65 -9.11
N GLY A 18 -18.32 26.44 -9.70
CA GLY A 18 -19.75 26.18 -9.63
C GLY A 18 -20.27 26.06 -8.19
N VAL A 19 -21.31 25.23 -8.00
CA VAL A 19 -22.06 25.17 -6.75
C VAL A 19 -21.67 23.99 -5.86
N TYR A 20 -21.80 24.16 -4.54
CA TYR A 20 -21.69 23.04 -3.61
C TYR A 20 -22.94 22.15 -3.69
N LEU A 21 -22.87 21.07 -4.47
CA LEU A 21 -24.03 20.25 -4.81
C LEU A 21 -24.76 19.66 -3.59
N LYS A 22 -24.10 19.45 -2.45
CA LYS A 22 -24.76 18.93 -1.23
C LYS A 22 -25.86 19.86 -0.70
N LEU A 23 -25.85 21.14 -1.08
CA LEU A 23 -26.92 22.09 -0.79
C LEU A 23 -28.09 21.96 -1.77
N ASP A 24 -27.84 21.48 -2.99
CA ASP A 24 -28.87 21.04 -3.94
C ASP A 24 -29.16 19.54 -3.75
N ARG A 25 -30.08 19.25 -2.82
CA ARG A 25 -30.48 17.87 -2.50
C ARG A 25 -30.93 17.08 -3.73
N SER A 26 -31.49 17.73 -4.74
CA SER A 26 -32.00 17.04 -5.92
C SER A 26 -30.86 16.57 -6.83
N ALA A 27 -29.88 17.44 -7.10
CA ALA A 27 -28.72 17.14 -7.91
C ALA A 27 -27.77 16.15 -7.21
N TYR A 28 -27.48 16.35 -5.92
CA TYR A 28 -26.53 15.51 -5.19
C TYR A 28 -27.04 14.09 -4.92
N ARG A 29 -28.36 13.92 -4.70
CA ARG A 29 -28.94 12.60 -4.39
C ARG A 29 -28.68 11.58 -5.50
N GLY A 30 -28.73 12.00 -6.77
CA GLY A 30 -28.43 11.12 -7.91
C GLY A 30 -27.01 10.57 -7.84
N ILE A 31 -26.02 11.47 -7.67
CA ILE A 31 -24.60 11.12 -7.57
C ILE A 31 -24.35 10.21 -6.36
N ARG A 32 -24.91 10.56 -5.19
CA ARG A 32 -24.76 9.78 -3.96
C ARG A 32 -25.34 8.38 -4.09
N ASN A 33 -26.49 8.23 -4.76
CA ASN A 33 -27.10 6.93 -5.01
C ASN A 33 -26.22 6.07 -5.93
N ALA A 34 -25.67 6.64 -7.00
CA ALA A 34 -24.73 5.94 -7.89
C ALA A 34 -23.48 5.47 -7.14
N TYR A 35 -22.94 6.32 -6.25
CA TYR A 35 -21.80 5.94 -5.41
C TYR A 35 -22.14 4.76 -4.49
N ASN A 36 -23.27 4.82 -3.79
CA ASN A 36 -23.71 3.74 -2.90
C ASN A 36 -23.98 2.43 -3.66
N ALA A 37 -24.56 2.50 -4.87
CA ALA A 37 -24.79 1.33 -5.73
C ALA A 37 -23.47 0.70 -6.17
N SER A 38 -22.49 1.51 -6.56
CA SER A 38 -21.14 1.06 -6.92
C SER A 38 -20.44 0.36 -5.75
N GLN A 39 -20.48 0.97 -4.57
CA GLN A 39 -19.92 0.36 -3.36
C GLN A 39 -20.62 -0.95 -2.97
N SER A 40 -21.95 -1.00 -3.07
CA SER A 40 -22.73 -2.18 -2.69
C SER A 40 -22.50 -3.35 -3.64
N SER A 41 -22.52 -3.09 -4.96
CA SER A 41 -22.21 -4.12 -5.97
C SER A 41 -20.76 -4.58 -5.92
N PHE A 42 -19.82 -3.69 -5.61
CA PHE A 42 -18.42 -4.09 -5.41
C PHE A 42 -18.24 -4.98 -4.18
N ARG A 43 -18.87 -4.66 -3.04
CA ARG A 43 -18.87 -5.53 -1.87
C ARG A 43 -19.47 -6.90 -2.19
N GLN A 44 -20.60 -6.92 -2.91
CA GLN A 44 -21.19 -8.17 -3.36
C GLN A 44 -20.21 -9.01 -4.20
N LEU A 45 -19.49 -8.37 -5.13
CA LEU A 45 -18.49 -9.03 -5.97
C LEU A 45 -17.32 -9.61 -5.16
N VAL A 46 -16.86 -8.92 -4.12
CA VAL A 46 -15.66 -9.31 -3.35
C VAL A 46 -15.97 -10.27 -2.21
N GLU A 47 -17.11 -10.12 -1.54
CA GLU A 47 -17.45 -10.88 -0.32
C GLU A 47 -18.26 -12.16 -0.61
N THR A 48 -18.92 -12.25 -1.78
CA THR A 48 -19.73 -13.42 -2.14
C THR A 48 -18.84 -14.51 -2.72
N PRO A 49 -18.86 -15.75 -2.19
CA PRO A 49 -18.13 -16.87 -2.77
C PRO A 49 -18.51 -17.09 -4.24
N ASP A 50 -17.50 -17.31 -5.08
CA ASP A 50 -17.64 -17.57 -6.52
C ASP A 50 -18.33 -16.45 -7.34
N ALA A 51 -18.58 -15.26 -6.77
CA ALA A 51 -19.25 -14.17 -7.49
C ALA A 51 -18.48 -13.64 -8.70
N SER A 52 -17.16 -13.81 -8.73
CA SER A 52 -16.34 -13.51 -9.92
C SER A 52 -16.67 -14.41 -11.12
N SER A 53 -17.34 -15.55 -10.90
CA SER A 53 -17.80 -16.47 -11.95
C SER A 53 -19.25 -16.22 -12.36
N ASP A 54 -19.99 -15.39 -11.60
CA ASP A 54 -21.36 -14.99 -11.94
C ASP A 54 -21.33 -13.73 -12.80
N GLN A 55 -21.55 -13.92 -14.11
CA GLN A 55 -21.53 -12.83 -15.08
C GLN A 55 -22.53 -11.72 -14.73
N ALA A 56 -23.68 -12.03 -14.12
CA ALA A 56 -24.66 -11.01 -13.77
C ALA A 56 -24.16 -10.08 -12.65
N ILE A 57 -23.40 -10.61 -11.68
CA ILE A 57 -22.79 -9.81 -10.61
C ILE A 57 -21.66 -8.95 -11.17
N VAL A 58 -20.81 -9.53 -12.03
CA VAL A 58 -19.71 -8.81 -12.70
C VAL A 58 -20.26 -7.66 -13.56
N ASP A 59 -21.23 -7.94 -14.43
CA ASP A 59 -21.86 -6.95 -15.32
C ASP A 59 -22.55 -5.85 -14.51
N SER A 60 -23.25 -6.21 -13.42
CA SER A 60 -23.91 -5.22 -12.56
C SER A 60 -22.89 -4.31 -11.86
N ASN A 61 -21.77 -4.85 -11.39
CA ASN A 61 -20.71 -4.05 -10.78
C ASN A 61 -20.11 -3.09 -11.81
N GLU A 62 -19.74 -3.60 -12.99
CA GLU A 62 -19.19 -2.78 -14.09
C GLU A 62 -20.15 -1.64 -14.48
N ALA A 63 -21.44 -1.94 -14.66
CA ALA A 63 -22.46 -0.95 -15.00
C ALA A 63 -22.62 0.14 -13.92
N ASN A 64 -22.58 -0.23 -12.64
CA ASN A 64 -22.68 0.74 -11.55
C ASN A 64 -21.47 1.68 -11.51
N TRP A 65 -20.25 1.15 -11.65
CA TRP A 65 -19.04 1.97 -11.69
C TRP A 65 -18.96 2.86 -12.93
N GLN A 66 -19.43 2.36 -14.08
CA GLN A 66 -19.59 3.19 -15.28
C GLN A 66 -20.57 4.33 -15.05
N SER A 67 -21.75 4.05 -14.47
CA SER A 67 -22.74 5.07 -14.17
C SER A 67 -22.21 6.13 -13.19
N LEU A 68 -21.48 5.70 -12.15
CA LEU A 68 -20.82 6.63 -11.22
C LEU A 68 -19.80 7.51 -11.93
N ARG A 69 -18.96 6.93 -12.80
CA ARG A 69 -17.96 7.67 -13.56
C ARG A 69 -18.60 8.74 -14.43
N GLU A 70 -19.63 8.38 -15.20
CA GLU A 70 -20.33 9.30 -16.10
C GLU A 70 -21.01 10.45 -15.35
N ILE A 71 -21.71 10.15 -14.25
CA ILE A 71 -22.43 11.19 -13.49
C ILE A 71 -21.49 12.12 -12.71
N THR A 72 -20.37 11.59 -12.21
CA THR A 72 -19.35 12.41 -11.54
C THR A 72 -18.57 13.25 -12.54
N GLU A 73 -18.25 12.71 -13.73
CA GLU A 73 -17.63 13.46 -14.81
C GLU A 73 -18.53 14.62 -15.30
N ASP A 74 -19.82 14.35 -15.55
CA ASP A 74 -20.79 15.40 -15.92
C ASP A 74 -20.83 16.50 -14.85
N ALA A 75 -20.92 16.12 -13.57
CA ALA A 75 -20.94 17.07 -12.47
C ALA A 75 -19.66 17.92 -12.41
N LEU A 76 -18.49 17.28 -12.56
CA LEU A 76 -17.18 17.94 -12.52
C LEU A 76 -16.94 18.86 -13.72
N LYS A 77 -17.52 18.55 -14.89
CA LYS A 77 -17.42 19.39 -16.09
C LYS A 77 -18.42 20.54 -16.11
N THR A 78 -19.61 20.37 -15.54
CA THR A 78 -20.74 21.29 -15.81
C THR A 78 -21.33 21.98 -14.59
N LYS A 79 -21.11 21.47 -13.37
CA LYS A 79 -21.84 21.93 -12.17
C LYS A 79 -20.95 22.33 -11.01
N THR A 80 -19.85 21.62 -10.78
CA THR A 80 -19.04 21.81 -9.57
C THR A 80 -17.59 21.39 -9.76
N LYS A 81 -16.66 22.02 -9.04
CA LYS A 81 -15.33 21.48 -8.75
C LYS A 81 -15.33 21.13 -7.28
N ASP A 82 -15.46 19.84 -6.96
CA ASP A 82 -15.69 19.35 -5.60
C ASP A 82 -14.77 18.16 -5.27
N LEU A 83 -14.03 18.24 -4.15
CA LEU A 83 -13.08 17.20 -3.75
C LEU A 83 -13.74 15.86 -3.34
N GLU A 84 -14.96 15.86 -2.81
CA GLU A 84 -15.71 14.64 -2.48
C GLU A 84 -16.07 13.90 -3.79
N ILE A 85 -16.64 14.64 -4.75
CA ILE A 85 -17.05 14.09 -6.05
C ILE A 85 -15.83 13.68 -6.89
N LEU A 86 -14.74 14.46 -6.85
CA LEU A 86 -13.48 14.10 -7.49
C LEU A 86 -12.92 12.80 -6.93
N GLY A 87 -12.98 12.59 -5.61
CA GLY A 87 -12.56 11.33 -4.99
C GLY A 87 -13.36 10.12 -5.49
N TRP A 88 -14.66 10.28 -5.70
CA TRP A 88 -15.50 9.23 -6.30
C TRP A 88 -15.16 8.98 -7.77
N TYR A 89 -14.93 10.05 -8.54
CA TYR A 89 -14.50 9.95 -9.94
C TYR A 89 -13.16 9.22 -10.07
N ILE A 90 -12.17 9.56 -9.24
CA ILE A 90 -10.86 8.89 -9.17
C ILE A 90 -11.02 7.40 -8.88
N THR A 91 -11.81 7.05 -7.86
CA THR A 91 -12.06 5.65 -7.50
C THR A 91 -12.70 4.87 -8.65
N SER A 92 -13.64 5.49 -9.38
CA SER A 92 -14.31 4.86 -10.51
C SER A 92 -13.38 4.56 -11.71
N GLN A 93 -12.20 5.19 -11.78
CA GLN A 93 -11.22 4.94 -12.85
C GLN A 93 -10.60 3.55 -12.76
N LEU A 94 -10.55 2.94 -11.58
CA LEU A 94 -10.06 1.57 -11.40
C LEU A 94 -10.94 0.51 -12.08
N PHE A 95 -12.16 0.88 -12.50
CA PHE A 95 -13.13 0.02 -13.17
C PHE A 95 -13.27 0.41 -14.65
N THR A 96 -12.13 0.70 -15.27
CA THR A 96 -12.02 1.00 -16.70
C THR A 96 -11.06 0.00 -17.35
N SER A 97 -11.00 -0.01 -18.69
CA SER A 97 -10.06 -0.87 -19.43
C SER A 97 -8.58 -0.50 -19.25
N GLN A 98 -8.29 0.73 -18.81
CA GLN A 98 -6.93 1.23 -18.58
C GLN A 98 -6.85 1.86 -17.17
N PRO A 99 -6.95 1.04 -16.11
CA PRO A 99 -7.22 1.54 -14.77
C PRO A 99 -6.07 2.39 -14.21
N TYR A 100 -4.81 1.97 -14.39
CA TYR A 100 -3.66 2.70 -13.85
C TYR A 100 -3.41 4.04 -14.56
N GLU A 101 -3.55 4.07 -15.89
CA GLU A 101 -3.40 5.31 -16.66
C GLU A 101 -4.49 6.32 -16.26
N ASN A 102 -5.75 5.90 -16.25
CA ASN A 102 -6.86 6.76 -15.84
C ASN A 102 -6.76 7.18 -14.37
N LEU A 103 -6.27 6.30 -13.49
CA LEU A 103 -5.97 6.64 -12.09
C LEU A 103 -4.93 7.77 -12.01
N SER A 104 -3.79 7.62 -12.68
CA SER A 104 -2.72 8.62 -12.66
C SER A 104 -3.21 10.00 -13.16
N CYS A 105 -3.90 10.03 -14.29
CA CYS A 105 -4.47 11.25 -14.87
C CYS A 105 -5.49 11.91 -13.94
N SER A 106 -6.40 11.12 -13.34
CA SER A 106 -7.44 11.66 -12.46
C SER A 106 -6.91 12.14 -11.11
N ILE A 107 -5.90 11.49 -10.53
CA ILE A 107 -5.25 11.97 -9.28
C ILE A 107 -4.59 13.33 -9.49
N SER A 108 -3.98 13.58 -10.67
CA SER A 108 -3.35 14.87 -10.97
C SER A 108 -4.29 16.07 -10.80
N LEU A 109 -5.60 15.86 -10.97
CA LEU A 109 -6.62 16.89 -10.82
C LEU A 109 -6.72 17.41 -9.38
N ILE A 110 -6.38 16.61 -8.35
CA ILE A 110 -6.44 17.06 -6.96
C ILE A 110 -5.50 18.25 -6.75
N LYS A 111 -4.25 18.13 -7.21
CA LYS A 111 -3.25 19.19 -7.17
C LYS A 111 -3.75 20.42 -7.94
N SER A 112 -4.16 20.23 -9.19
CA SER A 112 -4.59 21.33 -10.05
C SER A 112 -5.80 22.09 -9.50
N TYR A 113 -6.77 21.38 -8.90
CA TYR A 113 -7.94 21.99 -8.26
C TYR A 113 -7.53 22.79 -7.02
N ALA A 114 -6.69 22.20 -6.16
CA ALA A 114 -6.23 22.85 -4.92
C ALA A 114 -5.33 24.06 -5.20
N ASP A 115 -4.50 24.01 -6.25
CA ASP A 115 -3.62 25.11 -6.62
C ASP A 115 -4.38 26.26 -7.26
N THR A 116 -5.27 25.95 -8.22
CA THR A 116 -5.95 26.96 -9.04
C THR A 116 -7.13 27.63 -8.32
N TRP A 117 -7.91 26.87 -7.55
CA TRP A 117 -9.22 27.34 -7.07
C TRP A 117 -9.45 27.20 -5.57
N TRP A 118 -8.39 27.10 -4.75
CA TRP A 118 -8.50 26.82 -3.33
C TRP A 118 -9.67 27.53 -2.62
N ASP A 119 -9.85 28.84 -2.83
CA ASP A 119 -10.83 29.66 -2.10
C ASP A 119 -12.30 29.39 -2.51
N ASP A 120 -12.51 29.00 -3.76
CA ASP A 120 -13.84 28.73 -4.34
C ASP A 120 -14.15 27.23 -4.47
N LEU A 121 -13.15 26.37 -4.27
CA LEU A 121 -13.25 24.93 -4.39
C LEU A 121 -14.26 24.34 -3.40
N ASN A 122 -15.13 23.47 -3.91
CA ASN A 122 -16.08 22.74 -3.07
C ASN A 122 -15.40 21.51 -2.44
N PRO A 123 -15.84 21.07 -1.26
CA PRO A 123 -17.02 21.50 -0.53
C PRO A 123 -16.80 22.79 0.28
N LYS A 124 -17.79 23.69 0.25
CA LYS A 124 -17.76 24.98 0.94
C LYS A 124 -18.94 25.08 1.90
N MET A 125 -18.67 25.40 3.16
CA MET A 125 -19.71 25.56 4.17
C MET A 125 -20.50 26.85 3.91
N PRO A 126 -21.85 26.84 4.01
CA PRO A 126 -22.64 28.07 4.02
C PRO A 126 -22.19 29.01 5.14
N THR A 127 -22.11 30.31 4.84
CA THR A 127 -21.61 31.32 5.78
C THR A 127 -22.39 31.33 7.11
N GLU A 128 -23.69 31.04 7.07
CA GLU A 128 -24.56 30.99 8.26
C GLU A 128 -24.26 29.81 9.19
N LYS A 129 -23.49 28.82 8.72
CA LYS A 129 -23.10 27.63 9.50
C LYS A 129 -21.70 27.76 10.13
N LEU A 130 -20.95 28.80 9.78
CA LEU A 130 -19.63 29.07 10.37
C LEU A 130 -19.81 29.54 11.82
N LYS A 131 -19.00 29.00 12.73
CA LYS A 131 -19.09 29.28 14.16
C LYS A 131 -18.25 30.49 14.56
N SER A 132 -17.10 30.66 13.92
CA SER A 132 -16.17 31.75 14.20
C SER A 132 -16.73 33.10 13.74
N SER A 133 -16.55 34.12 14.58
CA SER A 133 -16.97 35.50 14.30
C SER A 133 -15.93 36.31 13.53
N ASP A 134 -14.66 35.89 13.55
CA ASP A 134 -13.56 36.53 12.83
C ASP A 134 -13.21 35.78 11.54
N GLU A 135 -12.67 36.51 10.57
CA GLU A 135 -12.35 36.00 9.24
C GLU A 135 -11.31 34.86 9.28
N ALA A 136 -10.30 34.96 10.15
CA ALA A 136 -9.27 33.93 10.26
C ALA A 136 -9.84 32.61 10.79
N GLY A 137 -10.70 32.65 11.82
CA GLY A 137 -11.42 31.48 12.31
C GLY A 137 -12.33 30.86 11.25
N GLN A 138 -13.03 31.68 10.48
CA GLN A 138 -13.90 31.22 9.37
C GLN A 138 -13.10 30.51 8.27
N GLN A 139 -11.93 31.04 7.89
CA GLN A 139 -11.04 30.40 6.91
C GLN A 139 -10.55 29.03 7.38
N LYS A 140 -10.22 28.88 8.67
CA LYS A 140 -9.83 27.58 9.25
C LYS A 140 -10.97 26.56 9.17
N GLU A 141 -12.17 26.94 9.61
CA GLU A 141 -13.36 26.07 9.53
C GLU A 141 -13.67 25.65 8.09
N GLN A 142 -13.54 26.57 7.13
CA GLN A 142 -13.74 26.27 5.72
C GLN A 142 -12.70 25.28 5.19
N ALA A 143 -11.42 25.47 5.51
CA ALA A 143 -10.37 24.56 5.06
C ALA A 143 -10.50 23.16 5.66
N GLU A 144 -10.78 23.05 6.97
CA GLU A 144 -11.04 21.76 7.64
C GLU A 144 -12.24 21.05 7.00
N PHE A 145 -13.32 21.78 6.74
CA PHE A 145 -14.51 21.23 6.08
C PHE A 145 -14.21 20.76 4.65
N LYS A 146 -13.43 21.54 3.90
CA LYS A 146 -13.07 21.28 2.49
C LYS A 146 -12.24 20.01 2.32
N ILE A 147 -11.23 19.82 3.16
CA ILE A 147 -10.32 18.67 3.04
C ILE A 147 -10.93 17.39 3.59
N LYS A 148 -11.84 17.47 4.58
CA LYS A 148 -12.37 16.30 5.30
C LYS A 148 -12.86 15.15 4.41
N PRO A 149 -13.59 15.38 3.30
CA PRO A 149 -14.03 14.28 2.44
C PRO A 149 -12.91 13.51 1.73
N LEU A 150 -11.71 14.08 1.61
CA LEU A 150 -10.55 13.36 1.07
C LEU A 150 -10.20 12.12 1.89
N LEU A 151 -10.55 12.06 3.18
CA LEU A 151 -10.35 10.87 4.01
C LEU A 151 -10.95 9.60 3.40
N GLN A 152 -12.05 9.71 2.66
CA GLN A 152 -12.64 8.55 1.98
C GLN A 152 -11.75 8.01 0.87
N LEU A 153 -11.02 8.89 0.17
CA LEU A 153 -10.07 8.49 -0.86
C LEU A 153 -8.76 8.02 -0.23
N VAL A 154 -8.18 8.82 0.67
CA VAL A 154 -6.80 8.64 1.13
C VAL A 154 -6.64 7.71 2.33
N GLY A 155 -7.73 7.45 3.07
CA GLY A 155 -7.80 6.54 4.21
C GLY A 155 -7.13 7.04 5.50
N GLU A 156 -7.46 6.35 6.60
CA GLU A 156 -6.83 6.48 7.92
C GLU A 156 -5.98 5.25 8.29
N SER A 157 -6.00 4.25 7.41
CA SER A 157 -5.21 3.01 7.42
C SER A 157 -4.97 2.58 5.97
N ASN A 158 -4.08 1.61 5.73
CA ASN A 158 -3.86 1.10 4.38
C ASN A 158 -5.14 0.50 3.79
N GLU A 159 -5.99 -0.09 4.63
CA GLU A 159 -7.20 -0.82 4.24
C GLU A 159 -8.44 0.06 4.09
N SER A 160 -8.39 1.30 4.58
CA SER A 160 -9.53 2.23 4.56
C SER A 160 -9.51 3.21 3.39
N THR A 161 -8.48 3.17 2.54
CA THR A 161 -8.47 3.94 1.28
C THR A 161 -9.53 3.38 0.34
N SER A 162 -10.12 4.22 -0.51
CA SER A 162 -11.07 3.73 -1.52
C SER A 162 -10.42 2.87 -2.61
N LEU A 163 -9.08 2.87 -2.69
CA LEU A 163 -8.31 2.15 -3.70
C LEU A 163 -7.81 0.78 -3.24
N TYR A 164 -7.74 0.52 -1.92
CA TYR A 164 -7.04 -0.64 -1.36
C TYR A 164 -7.52 -2.00 -1.90
N ILE A 165 -8.82 -2.27 -1.85
CA ILE A 165 -9.40 -3.53 -2.34
C ILE A 165 -9.43 -3.56 -3.88
N PRO A 166 -9.89 -2.50 -4.58
CA PRO A 166 -9.83 -2.48 -6.04
C PRO A 166 -8.44 -2.74 -6.63
N LEU A 167 -7.38 -2.10 -6.11
CA LEU A 167 -6.00 -2.28 -6.59
C LEU A 167 -5.51 -3.73 -6.46
N GLN A 168 -6.01 -4.47 -5.47
CA GLN A 168 -5.65 -5.88 -5.29
C GLN A 168 -6.22 -6.80 -6.38
N MET A 169 -7.28 -6.38 -7.07
CA MET A 169 -7.97 -7.18 -8.08
C MET A 169 -7.49 -6.89 -9.51
N LEU A 170 -6.71 -5.82 -9.70
CA LEU A 170 -6.21 -5.43 -11.01
C LEU A 170 -4.99 -6.26 -11.40
N GLY A 171 -4.90 -6.58 -12.69
CA GLY A 171 -3.71 -7.19 -13.27
C GLY A 171 -2.50 -6.26 -13.07
N LEU A 172 -1.42 -6.80 -12.51
CA LEU A 172 -0.18 -6.11 -12.23
C LEU A 172 0.90 -6.49 -13.25
N VAL A 173 1.01 -7.79 -13.54
CA VAL A 173 1.84 -8.36 -14.61
C VAL A 173 0.95 -9.31 -15.41
N ASP A 174 0.38 -8.82 -16.51
CA ASP A 174 -0.68 -9.53 -17.26
C ASP A 174 -1.83 -9.92 -16.30
N ASP A 175 -2.20 -11.19 -16.24
CA ASP A 175 -3.24 -11.73 -15.35
C ASP A 175 -2.86 -11.80 -13.86
N ILE A 176 -1.58 -11.61 -13.49
CA ILE A 176 -1.14 -11.70 -12.10
C ILE A 176 -1.57 -10.46 -11.34
N THR A 177 -2.42 -10.63 -10.33
CA THR A 177 -2.91 -9.52 -9.51
C THR A 177 -2.05 -9.26 -8.28
N PHE A 178 -2.21 -8.10 -7.64
CA PHE A 178 -1.55 -7.84 -6.36
C PHE A 178 -2.10 -8.73 -5.23
N ALA A 179 -3.36 -9.17 -5.29
CA ALA A 179 -3.89 -10.19 -4.38
C ALA A 179 -3.15 -11.53 -4.50
N ASP A 180 -2.77 -11.94 -5.72
CA ASP A 180 -2.02 -13.17 -5.94
C ASP A 180 -0.60 -13.08 -5.39
N TYR A 181 0.04 -11.91 -5.54
CA TYR A 181 1.32 -11.61 -4.89
C TYR A 181 1.24 -11.78 -3.36
N LEU A 182 0.28 -11.12 -2.70
CA LEU A 182 0.09 -11.20 -1.25
C LEU A 182 -0.27 -12.63 -0.77
N ARG A 183 -0.99 -13.39 -1.60
CA ARG A 183 -1.32 -14.79 -1.31
C ARG A 183 -0.09 -15.69 -1.39
N ALA A 184 0.68 -15.57 -2.46
CA ALA A 184 1.90 -16.34 -2.68
C ALA A 184 2.96 -16.05 -1.61
N GLU A 185 3.09 -14.80 -1.15
CA GLU A 185 3.98 -14.44 -0.05
C GLU A 185 3.59 -15.15 1.25
N ARG A 186 2.30 -15.11 1.61
CA ARG A 186 1.78 -15.78 2.82
C ARG A 186 1.90 -17.31 2.77
N GLN A 187 1.78 -17.90 1.59
CA GLN A 187 1.85 -19.35 1.38
C GLN A 187 3.28 -19.86 1.15
N GLY A 188 4.27 -18.97 0.99
CA GLY A 188 5.64 -19.34 0.68
C GLY A 188 5.85 -19.78 -0.78
N GLU A 189 4.90 -19.48 -1.67
CA GLU A 189 4.91 -19.85 -3.09
C GLU A 189 5.46 -18.75 -4.01
N ILE A 190 6.04 -17.70 -3.43
CA ILE A 190 6.45 -16.49 -4.15
C ILE A 190 7.46 -16.77 -5.29
N ALA A 191 8.29 -17.81 -5.16
CA ALA A 191 9.25 -18.21 -6.20
C ALA A 191 8.55 -18.71 -7.47
N SER A 192 7.48 -19.50 -7.32
CA SER A 192 6.67 -20.00 -8.43
C SER A 192 5.93 -18.86 -9.13
N LEU A 193 5.34 -17.94 -8.34
CA LEU A 193 4.68 -16.76 -8.89
C LEU A 193 5.65 -15.87 -9.66
N LYS A 194 6.88 -15.68 -9.14
CA LYS A 194 7.94 -14.94 -9.82
C LYS A 194 8.30 -15.57 -11.16
N GLU A 195 8.47 -16.90 -11.22
CA GLU A 195 8.74 -17.60 -12.49
C GLU A 195 7.60 -17.39 -13.51
N LYS A 196 6.34 -17.51 -13.08
CA LYS A 196 5.17 -17.19 -13.92
C LYS A 196 5.22 -15.75 -14.43
N ALA A 197 5.46 -14.78 -13.55
CA ALA A 197 5.51 -13.36 -13.89
C ALA A 197 6.61 -13.03 -14.91
N LEU A 198 7.79 -13.63 -14.79
CA LEU A 198 8.88 -13.48 -15.75
C LEU A 198 8.51 -14.00 -17.15
N GLY A 199 7.61 -14.99 -17.25
CA GLY A 199 7.08 -15.48 -18.52
C GLY A 199 6.02 -14.57 -19.15
N LEU A 200 5.33 -13.78 -18.34
CA LEU A 200 4.23 -12.89 -18.75
C LEU A 200 4.64 -11.43 -18.95
N PHE A 201 5.86 -11.06 -18.55
CA PHE A 201 6.36 -9.70 -18.69
C PHE A 201 6.24 -9.17 -20.13
N SER A 202 5.65 -7.99 -20.27
CA SER A 202 5.40 -7.32 -21.56
C SER A 202 5.60 -5.80 -21.46
N SER A 203 5.46 -5.09 -22.59
CA SER A 203 5.41 -3.62 -22.61
C SER A 203 4.29 -3.07 -21.73
N ASP A 204 3.18 -3.79 -21.59
CA ASP A 204 2.04 -3.34 -20.79
C ASP A 204 2.40 -3.30 -19.30
N THR A 205 3.25 -4.23 -18.82
CA THR A 205 3.80 -4.17 -17.46
C THR A 205 4.65 -2.92 -17.25
N GLN A 206 5.40 -2.48 -18.27
CA GLN A 206 6.19 -1.24 -18.20
C GLN A 206 5.28 -0.02 -18.15
N HIS A 207 4.23 0.02 -18.97
CA HIS A 207 3.24 1.10 -18.93
C HIS A 207 2.52 1.17 -17.58
N THR A 208 2.11 0.03 -17.02
CA THR A 208 1.53 -0.06 -15.67
C THR A 208 2.49 0.49 -14.61
N LEU A 209 3.77 0.13 -14.67
CA LEU A 209 4.80 0.63 -13.74
C LEU A 209 4.93 2.16 -13.82
N MET A 210 4.97 2.73 -15.03
CA MET A 210 5.06 4.18 -15.21
C MET A 210 3.78 4.90 -14.72
N ALA A 211 2.60 4.36 -15.01
CA ALA A 211 1.35 4.93 -14.53
C ALA A 211 1.22 4.89 -12.99
N LEU A 212 1.73 3.84 -12.35
CA LEU A 212 1.82 3.77 -10.88
C LEU A 212 2.81 4.79 -10.32
N SER A 213 3.97 4.96 -10.96
CA SER A 213 4.94 6.02 -10.64
C SER A 213 4.28 7.41 -10.71
N ASP A 214 3.60 7.72 -11.82
CA ASP A 214 2.90 8.99 -12.00
C ASP A 214 1.79 9.19 -10.96
N SER A 215 1.05 8.12 -10.62
CA SER A 215 0.06 8.16 -9.54
C SER A 215 0.70 8.51 -8.19
N TYR A 216 1.86 7.91 -7.88
CA TYR A 216 2.59 8.19 -6.64
C TYR A 216 3.06 9.65 -6.59
N VAL A 217 3.67 10.15 -7.66
CA VAL A 217 4.13 11.54 -7.78
C VAL A 217 2.97 12.51 -7.65
N ASN A 218 1.87 12.28 -8.37
CA ASN A 218 0.68 13.13 -8.31
C ASN A 218 0.09 13.19 -6.89
N LEU A 219 0.11 12.09 -6.14
CA LEU A 219 -0.32 12.08 -4.73
C LEU A 219 0.63 12.90 -3.83
N VAL A 220 1.94 12.80 -4.04
CA VAL A 220 2.94 13.60 -3.30
C VAL A 220 2.72 15.10 -3.56
N GLU A 221 2.55 15.49 -4.82
CA GLU A 221 2.34 16.89 -5.19
C GLU A 221 0.99 17.43 -4.69
N ALA A 222 -0.06 16.62 -4.76
CA ALA A 222 -1.38 16.98 -4.23
C ALA A 222 -1.34 17.20 -2.70
N GLU A 223 -0.72 16.28 -1.96
CA GLU A 223 -0.54 16.41 -0.51
C GLU A 223 0.28 17.66 -0.16
N ALA A 224 1.38 17.92 -0.87
CA ALA A 224 2.22 19.09 -0.64
C ALA A 224 1.46 20.41 -0.90
N THR A 225 0.66 20.45 -1.97
CA THR A 225 -0.16 21.62 -2.33
C THR A 225 -1.21 21.90 -1.26
N ILE A 226 -1.99 20.89 -0.86
CA ILE A 226 -3.00 21.02 0.19
C ILE A 226 -2.35 21.37 1.52
N SER A 227 -1.22 20.74 1.86
CA SER A 227 -0.47 21.03 3.08
C SER A 227 -0.02 22.49 3.14
N THR A 228 0.46 23.04 2.03
CA THR A 228 0.85 24.44 1.94
C THR A 228 -0.34 25.35 2.22
N LYS A 229 -1.48 25.13 1.53
CA LYS A 229 -2.70 25.94 1.72
C LYS A 229 -3.25 25.86 3.14
N CYS A 230 -3.21 24.69 3.78
CA CYS A 230 -3.66 24.52 5.17
C CYS A 230 -2.70 25.20 6.17
N ASN A 231 -1.38 25.05 5.98
CA ASN A 231 -0.37 25.60 6.89
C ASN A 231 -0.36 27.13 6.88
N GLU A 232 -0.59 27.77 5.73
CA GLU A 232 -0.68 29.24 5.59
C GLU A 232 -1.71 29.87 6.53
N ILE A 233 -2.79 29.13 6.83
CA ILE A 233 -3.87 29.56 7.73
C ILE A 233 -3.87 28.79 9.06
N GLY A 234 -2.84 28.01 9.36
CA GLY A 234 -2.69 27.30 10.63
C GLY A 234 -3.68 26.14 10.85
N VAL A 235 -4.06 25.44 9.79
CA VAL A 235 -4.82 24.18 9.81
C VAL A 235 -3.88 23.01 9.55
N SER A 236 -4.06 21.88 10.26
CA SER A 236 -3.34 20.64 9.94
C SER A 236 -3.96 19.99 8.71
N ALA A 237 -3.16 19.73 7.69
CA ALA A 237 -3.61 18.99 6.51
C ALA A 237 -3.82 17.50 6.79
N ILE A 238 -4.57 16.85 5.91
CA ILE A 238 -4.74 15.39 5.89
C ILE A 238 -3.51 14.77 5.23
N SER A 239 -2.97 13.71 5.84
CA SER A 239 -1.86 12.96 5.26
C SER A 239 -2.34 11.99 4.19
N PHE A 240 -1.59 11.89 3.09
CA PHE A 240 -1.82 10.96 1.98
C PHE A 240 -0.97 9.69 2.13
N ARG A 241 -0.42 9.43 3.32
CA ARG A 241 0.51 8.33 3.59
C ARG A 241 -0.01 6.96 3.14
N PHE A 242 -1.26 6.64 3.46
CA PHE A 242 -1.82 5.30 3.24
C PHE A 242 -2.08 5.01 1.76
N ILE A 243 -2.73 5.94 1.05
CA ILE A 243 -2.93 5.81 -0.39
C ILE A 243 -1.60 5.77 -1.16
N LYS A 244 -0.60 6.57 -0.77
CA LYS A 244 0.75 6.49 -1.35
C LYS A 244 1.41 5.14 -1.07
N GLN A 245 1.24 4.59 0.13
CA GLN A 245 1.75 3.27 0.47
C GLN A 245 1.10 2.18 -0.40
N ASN A 246 -0.22 2.24 -0.64
CA ASN A 246 -0.88 1.29 -1.53
C ASN A 246 -0.26 1.30 -2.93
N ILE A 247 0.02 2.47 -3.51
CA ILE A 247 0.68 2.59 -4.82
C ILE A 247 2.12 2.07 -4.77
N ALA A 248 2.89 2.44 -3.73
CA ALA A 248 4.26 1.98 -3.55
C ALA A 248 4.35 0.45 -3.44
N ASP A 249 3.41 -0.20 -2.74
CA ASP A 249 3.38 -1.64 -2.58
C ASP A 249 3.20 -2.37 -3.93
N LEU A 250 2.37 -1.83 -4.82
CA LEU A 250 2.22 -2.36 -6.19
C LEU A 250 3.52 -2.20 -6.99
N ILE A 251 4.19 -1.03 -6.90
CA ILE A 251 5.48 -0.80 -7.57
C ILE A 251 6.53 -1.78 -7.07
N ASN A 252 6.63 -1.97 -5.74
CA ASN A 252 7.55 -2.91 -5.12
C ASN A 252 7.27 -4.36 -5.55
N ALA A 253 5.99 -4.74 -5.68
CA ALA A 253 5.61 -6.06 -6.19
C ALA A 253 6.02 -6.27 -7.65
N ILE A 254 5.85 -5.28 -8.54
CA ILE A 254 6.39 -5.34 -9.91
C ILE A 254 7.91 -5.51 -9.87
N GLN A 255 8.60 -4.70 -9.07
CA GLN A 255 10.06 -4.78 -8.93
C GLN A 255 10.51 -6.17 -8.48
N PHE A 256 9.83 -6.75 -7.50
CA PHE A 256 10.16 -8.08 -7.00
C PHE A 256 9.92 -9.17 -8.05
N LEU A 257 8.76 -9.14 -8.71
CA LEU A 257 8.31 -10.17 -9.65
C LEU A 257 9.10 -10.15 -10.97
N VAL A 258 9.32 -8.96 -11.53
CA VAL A 258 9.85 -8.80 -12.89
C VAL A 258 11.00 -7.80 -13.01
N GLY A 259 11.56 -7.31 -11.90
CA GLY A 259 12.69 -6.38 -11.90
C GLY A 259 13.88 -6.85 -12.74
N ASP A 260 14.14 -8.17 -12.76
CA ASP A 260 15.22 -8.79 -13.53
C ASP A 260 15.04 -8.70 -15.06
N LYS A 261 13.84 -8.32 -15.53
CA LYS A 261 13.55 -8.07 -16.96
C LYS A 261 13.92 -6.66 -17.40
N PHE A 262 14.15 -5.74 -16.46
CA PHE A 262 14.61 -4.39 -16.75
C PHE A 262 16.14 -4.39 -16.82
N ALA A 263 16.71 -3.83 -17.89
CA ALA A 263 18.16 -3.66 -17.98
C ALA A 263 18.69 -2.78 -16.83
N ILE A 264 17.95 -1.69 -16.55
CA ILE A 264 18.13 -0.82 -15.40
C ILE A 264 16.74 -0.53 -14.86
N TRP A 265 16.56 -0.67 -13.53
CA TRP A 265 15.28 -0.33 -12.91
C TRP A 265 14.97 1.17 -13.10
N PRO A 266 13.82 1.52 -13.71
CA PRO A 266 13.57 2.87 -14.21
C PRO A 266 13.23 3.89 -13.12
N LEU A 267 12.88 3.44 -11.92
CA LEU A 267 12.47 4.33 -10.82
C LEU A 267 13.59 4.50 -9.78
N ASP A 268 13.62 5.65 -9.11
CA ASP A 268 14.48 5.94 -7.97
C ASP A 268 13.87 5.47 -6.63
N SER A 269 14.50 5.80 -5.49
CA SER A 269 14.01 5.43 -4.16
C SER A 269 12.74 6.17 -3.73
N ASN A 270 12.36 7.24 -4.44
CA ASN A 270 11.15 8.01 -4.21
C ASN A 270 10.06 7.66 -5.23
N TYR A 271 10.24 6.56 -5.98
CA TYR A 271 9.32 6.10 -7.01
C TYR A 271 9.15 7.07 -8.18
N GLN A 272 10.13 7.95 -8.42
CA GLN A 272 10.15 8.84 -9.56
C GLN A 272 10.94 8.22 -10.72
N PRO A 273 10.59 8.50 -11.98
CA PRO A 273 11.41 8.12 -13.11
C PRO A 273 12.81 8.73 -12.93
N LYS A 274 13.84 7.87 -13.00
CA LYS A 274 15.20 8.37 -13.17
C LYS A 274 15.19 9.12 -14.50
N GLY A 275 15.55 10.40 -14.47
CA GLY A 275 15.80 11.12 -15.72
C GLY A 275 16.81 10.32 -16.54
N ASP A 276 16.79 10.51 -17.86
CA ASP A 276 17.88 10.08 -18.71
C ASP A 276 19.15 10.82 -18.26
N GLU A 277 19.79 10.35 -17.18
CA GLU A 277 21.17 10.68 -16.93
C GLU A 277 21.89 10.14 -18.17
N PRO A 278 22.53 11.01 -18.97
CA PRO A 278 23.39 10.50 -20.03
C PRO A 278 24.33 9.52 -19.37
N GLU A 279 24.41 8.30 -19.91
CA GLU A 279 25.33 7.25 -19.47
C GLU A 279 26.56 7.93 -18.88
N ALA A 280 26.70 7.86 -17.55
CA ALA A 280 27.88 8.39 -16.90
C ALA A 280 29.05 7.73 -17.62
N GLU A 281 29.79 8.55 -18.39
CA GLU A 281 30.98 8.11 -19.09
C GLU A 281 31.76 7.29 -18.08
N GLN A 282 32.00 6.01 -18.40
CA GLN A 282 32.98 5.23 -17.67
C GLN A 282 34.22 6.12 -17.51
N PRO A 283 34.83 6.19 -16.33
CA PRO A 283 35.88 7.16 -16.08
C PRO A 283 37.01 6.96 -17.09
N VAL A 284 37.00 7.80 -18.12
CA VAL A 284 38.14 8.04 -18.98
C VAL A 284 39.17 8.67 -18.08
N GLU A 285 40.23 7.90 -17.85
CA GLU A 285 41.47 8.30 -17.21
C GLU A 285 41.91 9.67 -17.75
N SER A 286 41.62 10.73 -16.99
CA SER A 286 41.93 12.10 -17.38
C SER A 286 43.39 12.38 -17.06
N VAL A 287 44.21 12.26 -18.10
CA VAL A 287 45.51 12.93 -18.20
C VAL A 287 45.29 14.43 -17.98
N GLN A 288 45.91 14.96 -16.93
CA GLN A 288 45.88 16.39 -16.60
C GLN A 288 46.48 17.25 -17.72
N PRO A 289 45.84 18.37 -18.11
CA PRO A 289 46.50 19.41 -18.87
C PRO A 289 47.03 20.50 -17.92
N GLN A 290 48.36 20.61 -17.80
CA GLN A 290 48.99 21.82 -17.29
C GLN A 290 49.13 22.84 -18.42
N GLY A 291 48.47 23.98 -18.24
CA GLY A 291 48.57 25.12 -19.14
C GLY A 291 49.78 26.00 -18.88
N SER A 292 50.31 26.50 -19.99
CA SER A 292 50.78 27.87 -20.24
C SER A 292 52.28 28.04 -20.49
N ALA A 293 52.53 28.55 -21.69
CA ALA A 293 53.81 28.96 -22.28
C ALA A 293 54.55 30.02 -21.44
N PRO A 294 55.83 30.29 -21.75
CA PRO A 294 56.07 31.34 -22.75
C PRO A 294 57.24 31.07 -23.72
N THR A 295 57.15 31.81 -24.83
CA THR A 295 58.14 32.12 -25.86
C THR A 295 59.50 32.57 -25.32
N ALA A 296 60.59 32.08 -25.92
CA ALA A 296 61.58 32.92 -26.63
C ALA A 296 62.82 32.09 -27.02
N GLU A 297 63.11 32.08 -28.33
CA GLU A 297 64.41 31.76 -28.89
C GLU A 297 65.45 32.80 -28.43
N THR A 298 66.60 32.36 -27.93
CA THR A 298 67.88 33.00 -28.30
C THR A 298 69.05 32.06 -27.99
N SER A 299 69.78 31.66 -29.03
CA SER A 299 71.04 30.94 -28.92
C SER A 299 72.20 31.90 -28.62
N SER A 300 73.04 31.59 -27.62
CA SER A 300 74.50 31.77 -27.71
C SER A 300 75.27 31.24 -26.49
N ALA A 301 76.29 30.43 -26.81
CA ALA A 301 77.65 30.37 -26.28
C ALA A 301 77.97 29.86 -24.84
N SER A 302 78.58 28.67 -24.82
CA SER A 302 79.91 28.31 -24.28
C SER A 302 80.28 28.43 -22.78
N GLN A 303 80.42 27.24 -22.14
CA GLN A 303 81.60 26.70 -21.38
C GLN A 303 82.12 27.42 -20.09
N PRO A 304 82.92 26.75 -19.22
CA PRO A 304 82.63 25.57 -18.36
C PRO A 304 83.18 25.75 -16.90
N GLN A 305 83.19 24.65 -16.13
CA GLN A 305 83.96 24.33 -14.90
C GLN A 305 83.24 24.31 -13.53
N SER A 306 82.99 23.06 -13.10
CA SER A 306 83.60 22.36 -11.94
C SER A 306 83.64 23.01 -10.54
N THR A 307 83.05 22.30 -9.55
CA THR A 307 83.69 21.62 -8.39
C THR A 307 82.60 21.25 -7.35
N SER A 308 82.44 19.96 -7.00
CA SER A 308 82.96 19.26 -5.78
C SER A 308 82.21 19.65 -4.48
N THR A 309 81.84 18.80 -3.51
CA THR A 309 82.24 17.43 -3.13
C THR A 309 81.19 16.81 -2.18
N ALA A 310 81.25 15.48 -2.05
CA ALA A 310 80.56 14.57 -1.14
C ALA A 310 80.92 14.68 0.36
N ALA A 311 80.09 14.08 1.22
CA ALA A 311 80.41 13.04 2.24
C ALA A 311 79.37 13.06 3.41
N GLY A 312 78.94 11.95 4.04
CA GLY A 312 79.38 10.56 3.98
C GLY A 312 78.41 9.58 4.70
N SER A 313 78.63 8.28 4.46
CA SER A 313 77.98 7.06 4.99
C SER A 313 78.50 6.69 6.41
N PRO A 314 78.22 5.51 7.07
CA PRO A 314 77.56 4.27 6.62
C PRO A 314 76.67 3.50 7.65
N ALA A 315 76.12 2.34 7.22
CA ALA A 315 75.49 1.25 8.01
C ALA A 315 76.52 0.50 8.91
N PRO A 316 76.18 -0.43 9.87
CA PRO A 316 75.43 -1.69 9.63
C PRO A 316 74.67 -2.38 10.82
N ALA A 317 73.84 -3.39 10.47
CA ALA A 317 73.58 -4.70 11.13
C ALA A 317 72.80 -4.87 12.49
N VAL A 318 71.99 -5.95 12.47
CA VAL A 318 71.49 -6.92 13.50
C VAL A 318 70.24 -6.70 14.40
N THR A 319 69.33 -7.69 14.26
CA THR A 319 68.52 -8.45 15.26
C THR A 319 67.18 -7.95 15.82
N SER A 320 66.13 -8.71 15.47
CA SER A 320 65.05 -9.29 16.29
C SER A 320 64.25 -8.44 17.29
N SER A 321 62.93 -8.36 17.06
CA SER A 321 61.86 -8.97 17.91
C SER A 321 60.56 -8.13 18.03
N VAL A 322 59.44 -8.83 17.79
CA VAL A 322 58.02 -8.60 18.16
C VAL A 322 57.41 -7.18 18.21
N ASN A 323 56.42 -6.92 17.34
CA ASN A 323 55.02 -6.84 17.78
C ASN A 323 54.03 -6.83 16.62
N ALA A 324 52.84 -7.38 16.90
CA ALA A 324 51.83 -7.87 15.98
C ALA A 324 51.35 -6.87 14.91
N VAL A 325 51.37 -7.33 13.66
CA VAL A 325 50.61 -6.75 12.55
C VAL A 325 49.17 -7.24 12.69
N THR A 326 48.25 -6.31 12.97
CA THR A 326 46.81 -6.51 12.80
C THR A 326 46.53 -6.69 11.32
N THR A 327 46.46 -7.94 10.87
CA THR A 327 45.91 -8.30 9.57
C THR A 327 44.41 -8.04 9.60
N ASN A 328 43.96 -7.10 8.77
CA ASN A 328 42.56 -6.82 8.52
C ASN A 328 41.99 -7.97 7.68
N THR A 329 41.53 -9.03 8.35
CA THR A 329 40.82 -10.14 7.72
C THR A 329 39.40 -9.69 7.41
N PRO A 330 38.90 -9.84 6.17
CA PRO A 330 37.49 -9.60 5.87
C PRO A 330 36.64 -10.54 6.73
N ILE A 331 35.64 -10.00 7.42
CA ILE A 331 34.65 -10.77 8.18
C ILE A 331 33.84 -11.55 7.15
N ALA A 332 34.20 -12.82 6.95
CA ALA A 332 33.33 -13.77 6.29
C ALA A 332 32.12 -13.96 7.20
N ILE A 333 30.95 -13.43 6.80
CA ILE A 333 29.68 -13.74 7.43
C ILE A 333 29.36 -15.19 7.04
N GLY A 334 29.86 -16.13 7.83
CA GLY A 334 29.40 -17.52 7.75
C GLY A 334 27.90 -17.59 8.07
N PRO A 335 27.21 -18.66 7.65
CA PRO A 335 25.81 -18.85 8.01
C PRO A 335 25.63 -18.79 9.53
N ILE A 336 24.61 -18.05 9.99
CA ILE A 336 24.28 -17.94 11.40
C ILE A 336 23.71 -19.30 11.85
N ALA A 337 24.45 -20.02 12.68
CA ALA A 337 24.15 -21.41 13.04
C ALA A 337 23.31 -21.54 14.32
N SER A 338 23.21 -20.49 15.14
CA SER A 338 22.42 -20.50 16.37
C SER A 338 21.80 -19.15 16.71
N ARG A 339 20.74 -19.18 17.53
CA ARG A 339 20.06 -17.98 18.06
C ARG A 339 21.03 -17.09 18.84
N GLU A 340 21.89 -17.70 19.65
CA GLU A 340 22.90 -17.01 20.44
C GLU A 340 23.94 -16.32 19.55
N GLN A 341 24.35 -16.96 18.45
CA GLN A 341 25.24 -16.36 17.46
C GLN A 341 24.57 -15.15 16.80
N ALA A 342 23.28 -15.25 16.45
CA ALA A 342 22.52 -14.15 15.87
C ALA A 342 22.50 -12.92 16.81
N PHE A 343 22.19 -13.12 18.10
CA PHE A 343 22.19 -12.03 19.07
C PHE A 343 23.57 -11.42 19.31
N HIS A 344 24.63 -12.22 19.22
CA HIS A 344 25.99 -11.71 19.33
C HIS A 344 26.35 -10.80 18.15
N GLU A 345 25.95 -11.14 16.92
CA GLU A 345 26.14 -10.27 15.74
C GLU A 345 25.29 -9.00 15.83
N ILE A 346 24.02 -9.10 16.26
CA ILE A 346 23.17 -7.92 16.48
C ILE A 346 23.80 -6.98 17.52
N ARG A 347 24.41 -7.52 18.57
CA ARG A 347 25.08 -6.70 19.60
C ARG A 347 26.30 -5.97 19.03
N LYS A 348 27.10 -6.60 18.19
CA LYS A 348 28.21 -5.92 17.49
C LYS A 348 27.72 -4.74 16.65
N VAL A 349 26.60 -4.91 15.95
CA VAL A 349 25.97 -3.83 15.17
C VAL A 349 25.45 -2.72 16.09
N ALA A 350 24.80 -3.06 17.20
CA ALA A 350 24.34 -2.08 18.18
C ALA A 350 25.49 -1.25 18.77
N GLU A 351 26.62 -1.89 19.11
CA GLU A 351 27.83 -1.21 19.60
C GLU A 351 28.45 -0.29 18.55
N PHE A 352 28.43 -0.68 17.28
CA PHE A 352 28.87 0.17 16.17
C PHE A 352 28.03 1.45 16.07
N PHE A 353 26.69 1.34 16.08
CA PHE A 353 25.80 2.50 16.05
C PHE A 353 25.95 3.36 17.30
N LYS A 354 26.09 2.75 18.49
CA LYS A 354 26.29 3.50 19.73
C LYS A 354 27.58 4.33 19.74
N LYS A 355 28.62 3.85 19.04
CA LYS A 355 29.92 4.54 18.93
C LYS A 355 29.90 5.64 17.85
N ASN A 356 29.27 5.39 16.71
CA ASN A 356 29.33 6.28 15.54
C ASN A 356 28.15 7.26 15.47
N GLU A 357 26.99 6.87 16.01
CA GLU A 357 25.77 7.66 16.04
C GLU A 357 25.08 7.56 17.43
N PRO A 358 25.65 8.17 18.50
CA PRO A 358 25.16 7.98 19.87
C PRO A 358 23.71 8.42 20.12
N HIS A 359 23.17 9.28 19.24
CA HIS A 359 21.79 9.77 19.31
C HIS A 359 20.84 9.01 18.36
N SER A 360 21.32 8.03 17.62
CA SER A 360 20.49 7.21 16.75
C SER A 360 19.60 6.29 17.58
N PRO A 361 18.28 6.25 17.34
CA PRO A 361 17.37 5.32 18.03
C PRO A 361 17.68 3.86 17.68
N ILE A 362 18.41 3.60 16.60
CA ILE A 362 18.73 2.27 16.09
C ILE A 362 19.51 1.44 17.13
N ALA A 363 20.52 2.02 17.78
CA ALA A 363 21.31 1.30 18.78
C ALA A 363 20.43 0.80 19.95
N PHE A 364 19.47 1.61 20.38
CA PHE A 364 18.55 1.26 21.47
C PHE A 364 17.51 0.22 21.03
N LEU A 365 17.03 0.30 19.79
CA LEU A 365 16.09 -0.68 19.23
C LEU A 365 16.73 -2.05 19.05
N LEU A 366 17.99 -2.10 18.61
CA LEU A 366 18.73 -3.37 18.47
C LEU A 366 19.00 -4.02 19.83
N GLU A 367 19.39 -3.26 20.85
CA GLU A 367 19.51 -3.79 22.22
C GLU A 367 18.17 -4.26 22.80
N ARG A 368 17.09 -3.52 22.51
CA ARG A 368 15.73 -3.94 22.90
C ARG A 368 15.31 -5.23 22.20
N ALA A 369 15.64 -5.41 20.92
CA ALA A 369 15.37 -6.63 20.18
C ALA A 369 16.11 -7.84 20.77
N ILE A 370 17.37 -7.67 21.18
CA ILE A 370 18.12 -8.72 21.88
C ILE A 370 17.46 -9.06 23.22
N ARG A 371 17.09 -8.04 24.00
CA ARG A 371 16.40 -8.23 25.29
C ARG A 371 15.10 -9.00 25.13
N TRP A 372 14.21 -8.56 24.23
CA TRP A 372 12.94 -9.24 23.96
C TRP A 372 13.14 -10.66 23.45
N GLY A 373 14.18 -10.87 22.64
CA GLY A 373 14.59 -12.20 22.20
C GLY A 373 15.08 -13.14 23.30
N GLN A 374 15.33 -12.65 24.52
CA GLN A 374 15.72 -13.47 25.67
C GLN A 374 14.57 -13.73 26.65
N LEU A 375 13.45 -13.02 26.50
CA LEU A 375 12.27 -13.20 27.35
C LEU A 375 11.46 -14.42 26.89
N SER A 376 10.85 -15.12 27.85
CA SER A 376 9.75 -16.01 27.54
C SER A 376 8.55 -15.20 27.03
N LEU A 377 7.66 -15.84 26.27
CA LEU A 377 6.48 -15.17 25.72
C LEU A 377 5.62 -14.47 26.81
N PRO A 378 5.36 -15.08 27.99
CA PRO A 378 4.63 -14.40 29.06
C PRO A 378 5.35 -13.14 29.59
N GLU A 379 6.67 -13.20 29.74
CA GLU A 379 7.48 -12.07 30.20
C GLU A 379 7.53 -10.94 29.15
N LEU A 380 7.61 -11.30 27.87
CA LEU A 380 7.57 -10.35 26.77
C LEU A 380 6.22 -9.63 26.71
N LEU A 381 5.11 -10.37 26.80
CA LEU A 381 3.77 -9.80 26.81
C LEU A 381 3.60 -8.85 28.01
N GLN A 382 4.08 -9.24 29.19
CA GLN A 382 4.07 -8.40 30.38
C GLN A 382 4.87 -7.10 30.18
N GLU A 383 6.02 -7.17 29.53
CA GLU A 383 6.86 -6.00 29.23
C GLU A 383 6.24 -5.09 28.15
N MET A 384 5.56 -5.66 27.14
CA MET A 384 4.94 -4.91 26.05
C MET A 384 3.64 -4.21 26.46
N VAL A 385 2.80 -4.86 27.26
CA VAL A 385 1.49 -4.34 27.69
C VAL A 385 1.61 -3.45 28.94
N GLY A 386 2.75 -3.54 29.65
CA GLY A 386 3.02 -2.72 30.83
C GLY A 386 2.07 -3.03 31.99
N ASN A 387 1.62 -1.99 32.71
CA ASN A 387 0.73 -2.16 33.87
C ASN A 387 -0.75 -2.40 33.50
N ASP A 388 -1.11 -2.48 32.21
CA ASP A 388 -2.48 -2.76 31.80
C ASP A 388 -2.80 -4.25 31.97
N SER A 389 -3.20 -4.58 33.19
CA SER A 389 -3.53 -5.95 33.59
C SER A 389 -4.76 -6.50 32.85
N SER A 390 -5.59 -5.65 32.25
CA SER A 390 -6.84 -6.06 31.60
C SER A 390 -6.61 -6.73 30.24
N ALA A 391 -5.70 -6.16 29.43
CA ALA A 391 -5.32 -6.71 28.13
C ALA A 391 -4.56 -8.04 28.28
N LEU A 392 -3.67 -8.16 29.28
CA LEU A 392 -2.97 -9.41 29.56
C LEU A 392 -3.91 -10.52 30.02
N ASN A 393 -4.87 -10.21 30.91
CA ASN A 393 -5.86 -11.18 31.36
C ASN A 393 -6.77 -11.67 30.22
N HIS A 394 -7.13 -10.80 29.29
CA HIS A 394 -7.92 -11.18 28.11
C HIS A 394 -7.13 -12.10 27.16
N ILE A 395 -5.86 -11.79 26.92
CA ILE A 395 -4.97 -12.64 26.10
C ILE A 395 -4.77 -14.01 26.77
N ASN A 396 -4.52 -14.06 28.07
CA ASN A 396 -4.37 -15.31 28.80
C ASN A 396 -5.64 -16.17 28.76
N LEU A 397 -6.82 -15.55 28.92
CA LEU A 397 -8.10 -16.25 28.85
C LEU A 397 -8.39 -16.87 27.47
N LEU A 398 -8.03 -16.16 26.38
CA LEU A 398 -8.24 -16.65 25.02
C LEU A 398 -7.22 -17.70 24.59
N THR A 399 -6.01 -17.67 25.15
CA THR A 399 -4.91 -18.54 24.76
C THR A 399 -4.67 -19.71 25.71
N GLY A 400 -5.25 -19.68 26.91
CA GLY A 400 -5.07 -20.70 27.95
C GLY A 400 -3.67 -20.71 28.57
N MET A 401 -2.91 -19.61 28.43
CA MET A 401 -1.52 -19.49 28.90
C MET A 401 -1.36 -19.47 30.43
N ASP A 402 -2.47 -19.48 31.17
CA ASP A 402 -2.57 -19.46 32.62
C ASP A 402 -2.61 -20.87 33.26
N ASN A 403 -2.76 -21.95 32.48
CA ASN A 403 -2.75 -23.34 32.98
C ASN A 403 -1.73 -24.21 32.24
N LEU A 404 -0.48 -24.18 32.69
CA LEU A 404 0.60 -25.02 32.17
C LEU A 404 0.75 -26.38 32.89
N GLU A 405 -0.14 -26.72 33.83
CA GLU A 405 -0.17 -28.07 34.40
C GLU A 405 -0.65 -29.07 33.34
N THR A 406 0.17 -30.08 33.08
CA THR A 406 -0.18 -31.15 32.15
C THR A 406 -1.35 -31.95 32.73
N ALA A 407 -2.52 -31.91 32.09
CA ALA A 407 -3.65 -32.71 32.52
C ALA A 407 -3.27 -34.21 32.52
N GLU A 408 -3.40 -34.88 33.67
CA GLU A 408 -3.19 -36.32 33.74
C GLU A 408 -4.26 -37.03 32.88
N LEU A 409 -3.84 -37.56 31.74
CA LEU A 409 -4.68 -38.38 30.90
C LEU A 409 -4.82 -39.77 31.54
N GLY A 410 -6.05 -40.21 31.79
CA GLY A 410 -6.33 -41.56 32.28
C GLY A 410 -5.77 -42.63 31.33
N THR A 411 -5.34 -43.76 31.89
CA THR A 411 -4.72 -44.85 31.12
C THR A 411 -5.63 -45.34 30.00
N TYR A 412 -5.23 -45.08 28.75
CA TYR A 412 -5.89 -45.60 27.57
C TYR A 412 -5.53 -47.08 27.39
N THR A 413 -6.48 -47.99 27.64
CA THR A 413 -6.37 -49.39 27.19
C THR A 413 -6.93 -49.48 25.78
N ALA A 414 -6.05 -49.70 24.80
CA ALA A 414 -6.43 -49.91 23.41
C ALA A 414 -7.35 -51.16 23.27
N PRO A 415 -8.43 -51.10 22.48
CA PRO A 415 -9.21 -52.30 22.18
C PRO A 415 -8.38 -53.28 21.34
N ALA A 416 -8.39 -54.55 21.73
CA ALA A 416 -7.68 -55.61 21.04
C ALA A 416 -8.25 -55.82 19.62
N VAL A 417 -7.38 -55.73 18.62
CA VAL A 417 -7.71 -56.03 17.22
C VAL A 417 -7.94 -57.55 17.08
N PRO A 418 -9.07 -58.03 16.55
CA PRO A 418 -9.25 -59.46 16.29
C PRO A 418 -8.37 -59.87 15.12
N ALA A 419 -7.57 -60.91 15.31
CA ALA A 419 -6.78 -61.52 14.24
C ALA A 419 -7.71 -62.19 13.21
N MET A 420 -7.51 -61.87 11.93
CA MET A 420 -8.10 -62.59 10.80
C MET A 420 -7.68 -64.07 10.86
N ASN A 421 -8.65 -64.97 10.83
CA ASN A 421 -8.42 -66.36 10.43
C ASN A 421 -9.47 -66.75 9.39
N SER A 422 -8.99 -67.21 8.25
CA SER A 422 -9.77 -67.65 7.09
C SER A 422 -10.19 -69.11 7.27
N THR A 423 -11.50 -69.41 7.19
CA THR A 423 -12.08 -70.59 6.49
C THR A 423 -13.61 -70.65 6.62
N GLU A 424 -14.28 -70.89 5.48
CA GLU A 424 -15.64 -71.49 5.28
C GLU A 424 -16.86 -70.70 5.79
N GLU A 425 -18.04 -70.64 5.15
CA GLU A 425 -18.66 -71.32 4.00
C GLU A 425 -19.87 -70.47 3.52
N VAL A 426 -20.25 -70.59 2.25
CA VAL A 426 -21.33 -69.84 1.59
C VAL A 426 -22.72 -70.42 1.89
N LYS A 427 -23.74 -69.56 2.14
CA LYS A 427 -25.13 -69.86 1.73
C LYS A 427 -25.99 -68.60 1.48
N HIS A 428 -26.78 -68.72 0.40
CA HIS A 428 -27.60 -67.76 -0.35
C HIS A 428 -28.75 -67.03 0.38
N GLN A 429 -29.12 -65.86 -0.16
CA GLN A 429 -30.46 -65.44 -0.66
C GLN A 429 -30.50 -63.89 -0.72
N ASP A 430 -31.22 -63.17 -1.58
CA ASP A 430 -31.70 -63.31 -2.95
C ASP A 430 -31.97 -61.85 -3.39
N VAL A 431 -31.67 -61.49 -4.64
CA VAL A 431 -31.80 -60.13 -5.17
C VAL A 431 -33.10 -60.02 -5.96
N GLU A 432 -33.92 -59.01 -5.66
CA GLU A 432 -34.95 -58.56 -6.61
C GLU A 432 -34.93 -57.04 -6.84
N SER A 433 -34.92 -56.74 -8.12
CA SER A 433 -34.78 -55.48 -8.84
C SER A 433 -36.12 -54.76 -9.09
N ARG A 434 -36.13 -53.42 -9.22
CA ARG A 434 -36.52 -52.67 -10.46
C ARG A 434 -36.88 -51.18 -10.25
N SER A 435 -36.18 -50.34 -11.01
CA SER A 435 -36.59 -49.21 -11.88
C SER A 435 -37.92 -48.44 -11.71
N ASN A 436 -37.77 -47.11 -11.77
CA ASN A 436 -38.72 -46.01 -12.11
C ASN A 436 -39.62 -46.26 -13.35
N PRO A 437 -40.78 -45.59 -13.50
CA PRO A 437 -40.83 -44.35 -14.32
C PRO A 437 -41.88 -43.28 -13.95
N SER A 438 -41.77 -42.17 -14.68
CA SER A 438 -42.43 -40.85 -14.69
C SER A 438 -43.93 -40.79 -15.04
N SER A 439 -44.60 -39.67 -14.70
CA SER A 439 -45.59 -38.98 -15.59
C SER A 439 -46.05 -37.59 -15.07
N GLU A 440 -46.24 -36.68 -16.03
CA GLU A 440 -46.84 -35.32 -16.00
C GLU A 440 -48.28 -35.31 -15.43
N SER A 441 -48.86 -34.20 -14.95
CA SER A 441 -49.63 -33.22 -15.76
C SER A 441 -50.16 -32.01 -14.92
N THR A 442 -49.92 -30.81 -15.45
CA THR A 442 -50.75 -29.58 -15.68
C THR A 442 -52.00 -29.16 -14.86
N GLU A 443 -52.08 -27.82 -14.63
CA GLU A 443 -53.25 -26.90 -14.52
C GLU A 443 -54.18 -27.02 -13.28
N THR A 444 -54.64 -25.97 -12.57
CA THR A 444 -55.27 -24.70 -13.01
C THR A 444 -55.42 -23.70 -11.84
N MET A 445 -55.60 -22.41 -12.16
CA MET A 445 -55.84 -21.24 -11.31
C MET A 445 -57.10 -21.30 -10.41
N GLN A 446 -57.09 -20.61 -9.25
CA GLN A 446 -58.22 -19.74 -8.84
C GLN A 446 -57.87 -18.73 -7.71
N ASN A 447 -58.25 -17.48 -7.98
CA ASN A 447 -58.29 -16.31 -7.11
C ASN A 447 -59.11 -16.53 -5.83
N THR A 448 -58.72 -15.91 -4.70
CA THR A 448 -59.68 -15.21 -3.82
C THR A 448 -59.00 -14.08 -3.04
N VAL A 449 -59.56 -12.87 -3.19
CA VAL A 449 -59.30 -11.67 -2.40
C VAL A 449 -60.09 -11.75 -1.10
N ASN A 450 -59.52 -11.36 0.06
CA ASN A 450 -60.30 -10.64 1.07
C ASN A 450 -59.48 -9.78 2.03
N GLN A 451 -60.06 -8.64 2.39
CA GLN A 451 -59.51 -7.50 3.13
C GLN A 451 -59.71 -7.60 4.67
N ASN A 452 -58.94 -6.74 5.37
CA ASN A 452 -59.11 -6.17 6.72
C ASN A 452 -59.00 -7.14 7.93
N SER A 453 -58.28 -6.83 9.01
CA SER A 453 -58.49 -5.68 9.90
C SER A 453 -57.33 -5.54 10.91
N GLU A 454 -56.95 -4.31 11.26
CA GLU A 454 -56.26 -3.94 12.51
C GLU A 454 -57.24 -4.03 13.72
N PRO A 455 -56.79 -4.21 14.98
CA PRO A 455 -56.18 -3.10 15.74
C PRO A 455 -55.12 -3.45 16.83
N SER A 456 -54.31 -2.43 17.18
CA SER A 456 -53.76 -2.01 18.51
C SER A 456 -53.47 -3.06 19.60
N SER A 457 -52.47 -3.02 20.48
CA SER A 457 -51.37 -2.10 20.87
C SER A 457 -50.82 -2.68 22.19
N GLN A 458 -49.50 -2.77 22.40
CA GLN A 458 -48.79 -2.45 23.66
C GLN A 458 -47.31 -2.87 23.62
N ASP A 459 -46.46 -1.86 23.44
CA ASP A 459 -45.44 -1.39 24.39
C ASP A 459 -44.42 -2.38 25.00
N SER A 460 -43.18 -2.33 24.51
CA SER A 460 -41.99 -2.26 25.37
C SER A 460 -40.85 -1.60 24.59
N GLY A 461 -40.53 -0.36 24.98
CA GLY A 461 -39.50 0.45 24.35
C GLY A 461 -38.08 0.22 24.87
N ASN A 462 -37.19 0.95 24.18
CA ASN A 462 -35.83 1.40 24.53
C ASN A 462 -34.66 0.51 24.08
N LEU A 463 -33.60 1.02 23.45
CA LEU A 463 -33.29 2.34 22.87
C LEU A 463 -31.98 2.14 22.07
N THR A 464 -31.95 2.41 20.76
CA THR A 464 -30.69 2.63 20.02
C THR A 464 -30.91 3.77 19.05
N ASP A 465 -30.81 4.99 19.55
CA ASP A 465 -30.66 6.20 18.75
C ASP A 465 -29.17 6.51 18.59
N PHE A 466 -28.71 6.55 17.35
CA PHE A 466 -27.53 7.30 16.92
C PHE A 466 -28.03 8.28 15.85
N GLU A 467 -28.03 9.58 16.18
CA GLU A 467 -28.44 10.66 15.28
C GLU A 467 -27.22 11.34 14.62
N TRP A 468 -27.25 11.24 13.28
CA TRP A 468 -26.98 12.21 12.19
C TRP A 468 -25.84 13.22 12.24
#